data_AF-A0ABD0Q155-F1
#
_entry.id   AF-A0ABD0Q155-F1
#
_cell.length_a   1.000
_cell.length_b   1.000
_cell.length_c   1.000
_cell.angle_alpha   90.00
_cell.angle_beta   90.00
_cell.angle_gamma   90.00
#
_symmetry.space_group_name_H-M   'P 1'
#
loop_
_entity.id
_entity.type
_entity.pdbx_description
1 polymer ?
#
loop_
_entity_poly.entity_id
_entity_poly.type
_entity_poly.pdbx_seq_one_letter_code
_entity_poly.pdbx_strand_id
1 'polypeptide(L)'
;LIVSKPERKMVKGSGFHMDLLLLVSMGGLSAIFGIPWLSAATVRSVSHANALTVMSKGPKPEIEKVLEQRVSGVVVALLVGLSILMEPILKMIPITALFGIFLYMGITSLSGIQLWDRMLLLLIPKKYHPNEPYATK
;
A
#
# COMPACT_ATOMS: atom_id res chain seq x y z
N LEU A 1 -10.55 -3.46 3.02
CA LEU A 1 -11.40 -2.63 2.14
C LEU A 1 -10.65 -2.14 0.90
N ILE A 2 -9.56 -1.37 1.02
CA ILE A 2 -8.78 -0.89 -0.15
C ILE A 2 -7.78 -1.94 -0.66
N VAL A 3 -7.08 -2.63 0.23
CA VAL A 3 -6.09 -3.66 -0.15
C VAL A 3 -6.81 -4.92 -0.67
N SER A 4 -7.83 -5.37 0.06
CA SER A 4 -8.71 -6.53 -0.21
C SER A 4 -9.71 -6.35 -1.35
N LYS A 5 -9.35 -5.57 -2.36
CA LYS A 5 -10.19 -5.24 -3.51
C LYS A 5 -10.29 -6.43 -4.48
N PRO A 6 -11.48 -6.80 -4.99
CA PRO A 6 -11.62 -7.91 -5.93
C PRO A 6 -10.78 -7.71 -7.21
N GLU A 7 -10.51 -6.46 -7.60
CA GLU A 7 -9.67 -6.09 -8.74
C GLU A 7 -8.22 -6.58 -8.60
N ARG A 8 -7.76 -6.85 -7.36
CA ARG A 8 -6.40 -7.35 -7.09
C ARG A 8 -6.27 -8.88 -7.15
N LYS A 9 -7.36 -9.63 -7.38
CA LYS A 9 -7.36 -11.10 -7.54
C LYS A 9 -6.64 -11.85 -6.39
N MET A 10 -6.82 -11.40 -5.15
CA MET A 10 -6.27 -12.07 -3.97
C MET A 10 -7.11 -13.30 -3.60
N VAL A 11 -6.44 -14.37 -3.14
CA VAL A 11 -7.06 -15.70 -3.01
C VAL A 11 -7.25 -16.10 -1.54
N LYS A 12 -6.35 -15.67 -0.65
CA LYS A 12 -6.44 -15.93 0.79
C LYS A 12 -7.36 -14.86 1.39
N GLY A 13 -8.57 -15.26 1.76
CA GLY A 13 -9.62 -14.35 2.25
C GLY A 13 -9.18 -13.38 3.37
N SER A 14 -9.94 -12.31 3.57
CA SER A 14 -9.62 -11.22 4.51
C SER A 14 -10.06 -11.51 5.95
N GLY A 15 -9.23 -11.17 6.93
CA GLY A 15 -9.47 -11.39 8.36
C GLY A 15 -9.84 -10.13 9.16
N PHE A 16 -10.82 -9.33 8.74
CA PHE A 16 -11.10 -8.00 9.32
C PHE A 16 -11.34 -7.98 10.84
N HIS A 17 -12.09 -8.95 11.36
CA HIS A 17 -12.40 -9.00 12.80
C HIS A 17 -11.15 -9.32 13.64
N MET A 18 -10.31 -10.22 13.13
CA MET A 18 -9.05 -10.57 13.78
C MET A 18 -8.06 -9.40 13.74
N ASP A 19 -8.01 -8.67 12.62
CA ASP A 19 -7.17 -7.47 12.49
C ASP A 19 -7.58 -6.40 13.51
N LEU A 20 -8.89 -6.17 13.69
CA LEU A 20 -9.40 -5.21 14.67
C LEU A 20 -9.06 -5.62 16.11
N LEU A 21 -9.26 -6.90 16.45
CA LEU A 21 -8.95 -7.43 17.77
C LEU A 21 -7.45 -7.31 18.08
N LEU A 22 -6.59 -7.64 17.13
CA LEU A 22 -5.13 -7.49 17.25
C LEU A 22 -4.75 -6.03 17.43
N LEU A 23 -5.31 -5.12 16.63
CA LEU A 23 -4.99 -3.69 16.71
C LEU A 23 -5.32 -3.10 18.08
N VAL A 24 -6.52 -3.39 18.59
CA VAL A 24 -6.99 -2.85 19.88
C VAL A 24 -6.23 -3.48 21.06
N SER A 25 -5.98 -4.79 21.02
CA SER A 25 -5.22 -5.47 22.08
C SER A 25 -3.77 -5.01 22.15
N MET A 26 -3.08 -4.90 21.01
CA MET A 26 -1.71 -4.38 20.96
C MET A 26 -1.65 -2.90 21.35
N GLY A 27 -2.63 -2.09 20.93
CA GLY A 27 -2.75 -0.69 21.34
C GLY A 27 -2.95 -0.54 22.85
N GLY A 28 -3.82 -1.35 23.45
CA GLY A 28 -4.04 -1.39 24.90
C GLY A 28 -2.78 -1.78 25.68
N LEU A 29 -2.05 -2.81 25.23
CA LEU A 29 -0.77 -3.17 25.84
C LEU A 29 0.27 -2.06 25.71
N SER A 30 0.38 -1.43 24.53
CA SER A 30 1.32 -0.33 24.28
C SER A 30 1.07 0.85 25.21
N ALA A 31 -0.20 1.17 25.50
CA ALA A 31 -0.58 2.24 26.42
C ALA A 31 -0.10 1.99 27.86
N ILE A 32 -0.07 0.74 28.33
CA ILE A 32 0.44 0.37 29.66
C ILE A 32 1.95 0.67 29.77
N PHE A 33 2.71 0.43 28.69
CA PHE A 33 4.15 0.68 28.64
C PHE A 33 4.53 2.11 28.19
N GLY A 34 3.55 3.01 27.98
CA GLY A 34 3.79 4.37 27.51
C GLY A 34 4.24 4.49 26.04
N ILE A 35 4.06 3.44 25.25
CA ILE A 35 4.42 3.37 23.83
C ILE A 35 3.25 3.92 22.99
N PRO A 36 3.51 4.67 21.89
CA PRO A 36 2.44 5.23 21.07
C PRO A 36 1.53 4.17 20.46
N TRP A 37 0.25 4.51 20.34
CA TRP A 37 -0.73 3.67 19.66
C TRP A 37 -0.44 3.60 18.16
N LEU A 38 -0.36 2.39 17.61
CA LEU A 38 -0.12 2.14 16.18
C LEU A 38 -1.42 1.79 15.46
N SER A 39 -1.61 2.33 14.27
CA SER A 39 -2.74 2.03 13.37
C SER A 39 -2.25 1.48 12.02
N ALA A 40 -3.14 0.83 11.28
CA ALA A 40 -2.83 0.36 9.93
C ALA A 40 -2.65 1.54 8.96
N ALA A 41 -1.46 1.70 8.39
CA ALA A 41 -1.12 2.82 7.52
C ALA A 41 -1.49 2.54 6.06
N THR A 42 -2.48 3.26 5.52
CA THR A 42 -3.05 3.01 4.18
C THR A 42 -2.03 3.04 3.05
N VAL A 43 -1.22 4.12 2.95
CA VAL A 43 -0.22 4.26 1.87
C VAL A 43 0.83 3.15 1.97
N ARG A 44 1.35 2.89 3.17
CA ARG A 44 2.35 1.82 3.40
C ARG A 44 1.80 0.45 3.00
N SER A 45 0.58 0.12 3.42
CA SER A 45 -0.07 -1.15 3.09
C SER A 45 -0.33 -1.29 1.58
N VAL A 46 -0.74 -0.22 0.91
CA VAL A 46 -0.96 -0.22 -0.56
C VAL A 46 0.36 -0.36 -1.30
N SER A 47 1.39 0.40 -0.95
CA SER A 47 2.72 0.30 -1.59
C SER A 47 3.35 -1.07 -1.39
N HIS A 48 3.22 -1.66 -0.19
CA HIS A 48 3.68 -3.01 0.08
C HIS A 48 2.90 -4.06 -0.75
N ALA A 49 1.57 -3.92 -0.87
CA ALA A 49 0.78 -4.81 -1.72
C ALA A 49 1.13 -4.65 -3.21
N ASN A 50 1.35 -3.42 -3.67
CA ASN A 50 1.77 -3.13 -5.04
C ASN A 50 3.16 -3.74 -5.34
N ALA A 51 4.10 -3.71 -4.39
CA ALA A 51 5.40 -4.35 -4.54
C ALA A 51 5.32 -5.89 -4.68
N LEU A 52 4.23 -6.50 -4.22
CA LEU A 52 3.95 -7.94 -4.33
C LEU A 52 3.01 -8.27 -5.50
N THR A 53 2.59 -7.28 -6.28
CA THR A 53 1.69 -7.45 -7.40
C THR A 53 2.48 -7.78 -8.66
N VAL A 54 2.15 -8.90 -9.30
CA VAL A 54 2.72 -9.30 -10.59
C VAL A 54 1.79 -8.83 -11.69
N MET A 55 2.32 -8.00 -12.59
CA MET A 55 1.61 -7.49 -13.76
C MET A 55 1.99 -8.29 -15.01
N SER A 56 1.02 -8.50 -15.89
CA SER A 56 1.23 -9.16 -17.19
C SER A 56 2.10 -8.31 -18.11
N LYS A 57 2.93 -8.98 -18.93
CA LYS A 57 3.88 -8.36 -19.88
C LYS A 57 3.24 -7.89 -21.21
N GLY A 58 1.90 -7.90 -21.30
CA GLY A 58 1.16 -7.52 -22.52
C GLY A 58 1.10 -6.01 -22.78
N PRO A 59 0.54 -5.59 -23.94
CA PRO A 59 0.39 -4.18 -24.32
C PRO A 59 -0.52 -3.39 -23.38
N LYS A 60 -1.41 -4.07 -22.66
CA LYS A 60 -2.16 -3.52 -21.52
C LYS A 60 -1.76 -4.32 -20.27
N PRO A 61 -0.97 -3.76 -19.34
CA PRO A 61 -0.52 -4.49 -18.18
C PRO A 61 -1.68 -4.70 -17.21
N GLU A 62 -2.14 -5.94 -17.11
CA GLU A 62 -3.19 -6.34 -16.17
C GLU A 62 -2.61 -7.03 -14.95
N ILE A 63 -3.32 -6.95 -13.82
CA ILE A 63 -2.94 -7.65 -12.59
C ILE A 63 -3.15 -9.15 -12.81
N GLU A 64 -2.07 -9.93 -12.77
CA GLU A 64 -2.11 -11.38 -12.94
C GLU A 64 -2.38 -12.05 -11.59
N LYS A 65 -1.56 -11.73 -10.59
CA LYS A 65 -1.68 -12.24 -9.21
C LYS A 65 -0.94 -11.36 -8.22
N VAL A 66 -1.32 -11.45 -6.95
CA VAL A 66 -0.60 -10.85 -5.82
C VAL A 66 0.04 -11.95 -5.00
N LEU A 67 1.33 -11.80 -4.67
CA LEU A 67 2.05 -12.76 -3.83
C LEU A 67 1.69 -12.55 -2.36
N GLU A 68 0.79 -13.38 -1.85
CA GLU A 68 0.32 -13.31 -0.46
C GLU A 68 1.27 -14.07 0.49
N GLN A 69 2.21 -13.34 1.08
CA GLN A 69 3.23 -13.88 2.00
C GLN A 69 3.21 -13.19 3.37
N ARG A 70 3.59 -13.95 4.41
CA ARG A 70 3.76 -13.45 5.79
C ARG A 70 5.19 -12.98 6.08
N VAL A 71 6.17 -13.50 5.34
CA VAL A 71 7.60 -13.33 5.62
C VAL A 71 8.04 -11.88 5.39
N SER A 72 7.58 -11.20 4.34
CA SER A 72 8.00 -9.82 4.06
C SER A 72 7.67 -8.86 5.21
N GLY A 73 6.46 -8.98 5.78
CA GLY A 73 6.04 -8.16 6.92
C GLY A 73 6.91 -8.39 8.16
N VAL A 74 7.21 -9.66 8.47
CA VAL A 74 8.07 -10.03 9.60
C VAL A 74 9.50 -9.52 9.39
N VAL A 75 10.05 -9.68 8.19
CA VAL A 75 11.40 -9.20 7.87
C VAL A 75 11.50 -7.68 8.01
N VAL A 76 10.51 -6.93 7.51
CA VAL A 76 10.48 -5.47 7.66
C VAL A 76 10.40 -5.07 9.13
N ALA A 77 9.55 -5.72 9.93
CA ALA A 77 9.45 -5.45 11.37
C ALA A 77 10.77 -5.73 12.12
N LEU A 78 11.45 -6.83 11.78
CA LEU A 78 12.77 -7.15 12.33
C LEU A 78 13.83 -6.13 11.93
N LEU A 79 13.87 -5.72 10.66
CA LEU A 79 14.81 -4.70 10.19
C LEU A 79 14.59 -3.34 10.88
N VAL A 80 13.33 -2.96 11.14
CA VAL A 80 13.01 -1.77 11.94
C VAL A 80 13.50 -1.92 13.38
N GLY A 81 13.35 -3.09 14.01
CA GLY A 81 13.88 -3.36 15.34
C GLY A 81 15.42 -3.30 15.40
N LEU A 82 16.09 -3.81 14.36
CA LEU A 82 17.55 -3.81 14.23
C LEU A 82 18.12 -2.45 13.77
N SER A 83 17.27 -1.48 13.40
CA SER A 83 17.70 -0.19 12.87
C SER A 83 18.61 0.59 13.81
N ILE A 84 18.49 0.39 15.13
CA ILE A 84 19.34 1.00 16.16
C ILE A 84 20.80 0.54 15.98
N LEU A 85 21.02 -0.74 15.66
CA LEU A 85 22.37 -1.28 15.44
C LEU A 85 22.95 -0.84 14.09
N MET A 86 22.10 -0.54 13.12
CA MET A 86 22.47 -0.13 11.78
C MET A 86 22.62 1.40 11.62
N GLU A 87 22.59 2.16 12.71
CA GLU A 87 22.73 3.61 12.74
C GLU A 87 23.85 4.18 11.84
N PRO A 88 25.11 3.68 11.84
CA PRO A 88 26.18 4.25 11.02
C PRO A 88 25.90 4.14 9.52
N ILE A 89 25.16 3.11 9.09
CA ILE A 89 24.77 2.92 7.69
C ILE A 89 23.58 3.82 7.35
N LEU A 90 22.58 3.90 8.23
CA LEU A 90 21.37 4.70 8.00
C LEU A 90 21.69 6.20 7.91
N LYS A 91 22.69 6.70 8.64
CA LYS A 91 23.13 8.11 8.57
C LYS A 91 23.72 8.51 7.21
N MET A 92 24.21 7.56 6.41
CA MET A 92 24.72 7.86 5.07
C MET A 92 23.59 8.15 4.06
N ILE A 93 22.34 7.83 4.40
CA ILE A 93 21.20 8.01 3.50
C ILE A 93 20.73 9.47 3.58
N PRO A 94 20.79 10.25 2.49
CA PRO A 94 20.33 11.63 2.52
C PRO A 94 18.80 11.67 2.66
N ILE A 95 18.31 12.54 3.55
CA ILE A 95 16.87 12.71 3.79
C ILE A 95 16.12 13.11 2.50
N THR A 96 16.79 13.81 1.58
CA THR A 96 16.24 14.18 0.27
C THR A 96 15.86 12.97 -0.59
N ALA A 97 16.60 11.87 -0.51
CA ALA A 97 16.25 10.64 -1.22
C ALA A 97 14.98 10.00 -0.65
N LEU A 98 14.78 10.07 0.67
CA LEU A 98 13.56 9.58 1.32
C LEU A 98 12.32 10.34 0.84
N PHE A 99 12.42 11.67 0.66
CA PHE A 99 11.30 12.45 0.10
C PHE A 99 10.94 12.01 -1.33
N GLY A 100 11.92 11.64 -2.16
CA GLY A 100 11.66 11.06 -3.47
C GLY A 100 10.87 9.75 -3.40
N ILE A 101 11.23 8.87 -2.47
CA ILE A 101 10.51 7.60 -2.24
C ILE A 101 9.10 7.88 -1.71
N PHE A 102 8.93 8.82 -0.79
CA PHE A 102 7.61 9.23 -0.28
C PHE A 102 6.72 9.79 -1.39
N LEU A 103 7.26 10.63 -2.28
CA LEU A 103 6.53 11.17 -3.42
C LEU A 103 6.08 10.03 -4.37
N TYR A 104 6.98 9.11 -4.67
CA TYR A 104 6.67 7.93 -5.49
C TYR A 104 5.56 7.07 -4.86
N MET A 105 5.65 6.78 -3.55
CA MET A 105 4.62 6.04 -2.83
C MET A 105 3.28 6.79 -2.84
N GLY A 106 3.30 8.11 -2.70
CA GLY A 106 2.10 8.95 -2.78
C GLY A 106 1.41 8.83 -4.13
N ILE A 107 2.15 9.07 -5.22
CA ILE A 107 1.60 9.01 -6.59
C ILE A 107 1.10 7.60 -6.93
N THR A 108 1.90 6.57 -6.64
CA THR A 108 1.49 5.18 -6.93
C THR A 108 0.31 4.70 -6.11
N SER A 109 0.08 5.27 -4.92
CA SER A 109 -1.09 4.94 -4.10
C SER A 109 -2.42 5.47 -4.68
N LEU A 110 -2.37 6.46 -5.57
CA LEU A 110 -3.55 6.99 -6.27
C LEU A 110 -4.04 6.05 -7.39
N SER A 111 -3.18 5.14 -7.85
CA SER A 111 -3.52 4.17 -8.88
C SER A 111 -4.63 3.21 -8.42
N GLY A 112 -5.72 3.11 -9.20
CA GLY A 112 -6.88 2.27 -8.87
C GLY A 112 -7.89 2.92 -7.93
N ILE A 113 -7.83 4.25 -7.76
CA ILE A 113 -8.88 5.04 -7.13
C ILE A 113 -9.77 5.64 -8.22
N GLN A 114 -11.01 5.15 -8.32
CA GLN A 114 -11.96 5.62 -9.33
C GLN A 114 -12.20 7.15 -9.28
N LEU A 115 -12.17 7.76 -8.08
CA LEU A 115 -12.28 9.21 -7.95
C LEU A 115 -11.12 9.95 -8.62
N TRP A 116 -9.89 9.44 -8.50
CA TRP A 116 -8.71 10.01 -9.14
C TRP A 116 -8.82 9.93 -10.67
N ASP A 117 -9.24 8.76 -11.19
CA ASP A 117 -9.46 8.55 -12.62
C ASP A 117 -10.54 9.53 -13.15
N ARG A 118 -11.63 9.73 -12.41
CA ARG A 118 -12.68 10.70 -12.77
C ARG A 118 -12.19 12.15 -12.75
N MET A 119 -11.36 12.53 -11.78
CA MET A 119 -10.77 13.87 -11.75
C MET A 119 -9.86 14.10 -12.97
N LEU A 120 -9.10 13.10 -13.39
CA LEU A 120 -8.29 13.18 -14.62
C LEU A 120 -9.16 13.28 -15.88
N LEU A 121 -10.30 12.58 -15.93
CA LEU A 121 -11.23 12.65 -17.07
C LEU A 121 -11.82 14.05 -17.30
N LEU A 122 -11.87 14.91 -16.28
CA LEU A 122 -12.29 16.32 -16.45
C LEU A 122 -11.31 17.13 -17.32
N LEU A 123 -10.03 16.74 -17.34
CA LEU A 123 -8.98 17.41 -18.11
C LEU A 123 -8.76 16.77 -19.50
N ILE A 124 -9.29 15.56 -19.71
CA ILE A 124 -9.12 14.79 -20.95
C ILE A 124 -10.30 15.06 -21.89
N PRO A 125 -10.06 15.40 -23.17
CA PRO A 125 -11.15 15.61 -24.11
C PRO A 125 -11.92 14.31 -24.37
N LYS A 126 -13.23 14.42 -24.60
CA LYS A 126 -14.19 13.30 -24.72
C LYS A 126 -13.77 12.19 -25.70
N LYS A 127 -12.95 12.51 -26.70
CA LYS A 127 -12.41 11.55 -27.69
C LYS A 127 -11.56 10.43 -27.06
N TYR A 128 -10.90 10.68 -25.93
CA TYR A 128 -10.02 9.71 -25.27
C TYR A 128 -10.65 9.12 -24.00
N HIS A 129 -11.96 9.26 -23.82
CA HIS A 129 -12.64 8.67 -22.67
C HIS A 129 -12.65 7.14 -22.80
N PRO A 130 -12.32 6.41 -21.72
CA PRO A 130 -12.35 4.95 -21.73
C PRO A 130 -13.79 4.44 -21.85
N ASN A 131 -13.95 3.23 -22.36
CA ASN A 131 -15.25 2.52 -22.45
C ASN A 131 -15.68 1.96 -21.09
N GLU A 132 -15.65 2.80 -20.06
CA GLU A 132 -16.08 2.44 -18.70
C GLU A 132 -17.43 3.12 -18.41
N PRO A 133 -18.36 2.47 -17.70
CA PRO A 133 -19.71 2.98 -17.51
C PRO A 133 -19.79 4.33 -16.78
N TYR A 134 -18.74 4.71 -16.05
CA TYR A 134 -18.63 6.01 -15.38
C TYR A 134 -18.01 7.14 -16.24
N ALA A 135 -17.54 6.82 -17.45
CA ALA A 135 -16.98 7.78 -18.40
C ALA A 135 -17.94 8.05 -19.57
N THR A 136 -18.83 7.10 -19.88
CA THR A 136 -19.75 7.17 -21.03
C THR A 136 -21.18 7.61 -20.68
N LYS A 137 -21.56 7.57 -19.39
CA LYS A 137 -22.86 8.06 -18.88
C LYS A 137 -22.65 9.24 -17.93
#